data_AF-A0A0J0UM09-F1
#
_entry.id   AF-A0A0J0UM09-F1
#
_cell.length_a   1.000
_cell.length_b   1.000
_cell.length_c   1.000
_cell.angle_alpha   90.00
_cell.angle_beta   90.00
_cell.angle_gamma   90.00
#
_symmetry.space_group_name_H-M   'P 1'
#
loop_
_entity.id
_entity.type
_entity.pdbx_description
1 polymer ?
#
loop_
_entity_poly.entity_id
_entity_poly.type
_entity_poly.pdbx_seq_one_letter_code
_entity_poly.pdbx_strand_id
1 'polypeptide(L)'
;MGFPMVQILFAGFFSLLSLPSAAILLWAAFIGFEDRSSEFLIVMAGFVFIISINAIFSLRKLIKFRSKSFAWYKAEHANHVSKNGVSCFSCGSSRIHARALMNHTYHREHFCSQCGKTLYYSPEEA
;
A
#
# COMPACT_ATOMS: atom_id res chain seq x y z
N MET A 1 -44.40 -23.66 -17.04
CA MET A 1 -43.32 -24.29 -17.86
C MET A 1 -42.57 -23.17 -18.56
N GLY A 2 -41.25 -23.04 -18.35
CA GLY A 2 -40.38 -22.11 -19.09
C GLY A 2 -39.55 -21.14 -18.23
N PHE A 3 -38.38 -21.58 -17.75
CA PHE A 3 -37.21 -20.74 -17.42
C PHE A 3 -36.35 -20.57 -18.70
N PRO A 4 -35.20 -19.85 -18.74
CA PRO A 4 -34.73 -18.61 -18.06
C PRO A 4 -33.95 -17.68 -19.03
N MET A 5 -33.95 -16.33 -18.90
CA MET A 5 -32.85 -15.52 -19.48
C MET A 5 -32.81 -14.02 -19.14
N VAL A 6 -33.51 -13.52 -18.12
CA VAL A 6 -33.49 -12.07 -17.84
C VAL A 6 -32.42 -11.75 -16.78
N GLN A 7 -31.37 -11.07 -17.24
CA GLN A 7 -30.51 -10.16 -16.47
C GLN A 7 -29.49 -10.76 -15.48
N ILE A 8 -28.88 -11.88 -15.88
CA ILE A 8 -27.65 -12.42 -15.29
C ILE A 8 -26.39 -11.56 -15.56
N LEU A 9 -26.45 -10.43 -16.27
CA LEU A 9 -25.23 -9.79 -16.80
C LEU A 9 -24.92 -8.32 -16.43
N PHE A 10 -25.74 -7.58 -15.67
CA PHE A 10 -25.44 -6.13 -15.44
C PHE A 10 -25.46 -5.58 -14.01
N ALA A 11 -25.91 -6.33 -13.00
CA ALA A 11 -25.79 -5.88 -11.60
C ALA A 11 -24.70 -6.64 -10.82
N GLY A 12 -23.96 -7.52 -11.50
CA GLY A 12 -22.94 -8.41 -10.94
C GLY A 12 -21.58 -7.79 -10.66
N PHE A 13 -21.48 -6.48 -10.40
CA PHE A 13 -20.15 -5.90 -10.11
C PHE A 13 -20.10 -4.86 -9.00
N PHE A 14 -21.23 -4.28 -8.57
CA PHE A 14 -21.21 -3.15 -7.62
C PHE A 14 -21.73 -3.46 -6.20
N SER A 15 -22.28 -4.65 -5.94
CA SER A 15 -22.90 -4.97 -4.64
C SER A 15 -22.14 -5.99 -3.78
N LEU A 16 -21.02 -6.55 -4.27
CA LEU A 16 -20.26 -7.56 -3.54
C LEU A 16 -19.27 -7.00 -2.49
N LEU A 17 -19.05 -5.68 -2.45
CA LEU A 17 -18.17 -5.05 -1.46
C LEU A 17 -18.89 -4.52 -0.21
N SER A 18 -20.23 -4.45 -0.22
CA SER A 18 -21.05 -4.01 0.92
C SER A 18 -21.82 -5.14 1.60
N LEU A 19 -21.77 -6.36 1.06
CA LEU A 19 -22.45 -7.53 1.60
C LEU A 19 -21.73 -8.29 2.74
N PRO A 20 -20.39 -8.25 2.93
CA PRO A 20 -19.81 -8.96 4.06
C PRO A 20 -20.20 -8.32 5.39
N SER A 21 -20.47 -7.01 5.44
CA SER A 21 -20.88 -6.34 6.68
C SER A 21 -22.29 -6.73 7.12
N ALA A 22 -23.26 -6.84 6.18
CA ALA A 22 -24.61 -7.29 6.50
C ALA A 22 -24.64 -8.76 6.96
N ALA A 23 -23.84 -9.63 6.32
CA ALA A 23 -23.73 -11.03 6.73
C ALA A 23 -23.06 -11.19 8.11
N ILE A 24 -22.06 -10.36 8.44
CA ILE A 24 -21.41 -10.33 9.76
C ILE A 24 -22.37 -9.83 10.84
N LEU A 25 -23.16 -8.79 10.54
CA LEU A 25 -24.17 -8.27 11.48
C LEU A 25 -25.31 -9.27 11.69
N LEU A 26 -25.74 -9.98 10.64
CA LEU A 26 -26.74 -11.04 10.74
C LEU A 26 -26.19 -12.27 11.47
N TRP A 27 -24.92 -12.65 11.24
CA TRP A 27 -24.26 -13.72 11.99
C TRP A 27 -24.09 -13.36 13.47
N ALA A 28 -23.72 -12.11 13.78
CA ALA A 28 -23.60 -11.59 15.14
C ALA A 28 -24.96 -11.44 15.85
N ALA A 29 -26.05 -11.23 15.11
CA ALA A 29 -27.41 -11.22 15.65
C ALA A 29 -28.01 -12.63 15.80
N PHE A 30 -27.59 -13.60 14.98
CA PHE A 30 -28.05 -14.99 15.01
C PHE A 30 -27.32 -15.83 16.07
N ILE A 31 -26.05 -15.51 16.37
CA ILE A 31 -25.38 -15.99 17.57
C ILE A 31 -25.81 -15.08 18.71
N GLY A 32 -26.89 -15.47 19.37
CA GLY A 32 -27.43 -14.79 20.53
C GLY A 32 -26.34 -14.27 21.47
N PHE A 33 -26.54 -13.01 21.84
CA PHE A 33 -25.90 -12.28 22.92
C PHE A 33 -26.15 -13.00 24.25
N GLU A 34 -25.56 -14.18 24.45
CA GLU A 34 -25.70 -14.96 25.68
C GLU A 34 -24.39 -15.73 25.93
N ASP A 35 -23.60 -15.13 26.82
CA ASP A 35 -22.41 -15.65 27.52
C ASP A 35 -21.53 -16.67 26.79
N ARG A 36 -20.68 -16.16 25.89
CA ARG A 36 -19.35 -16.76 25.67
C ARG A 36 -18.30 -15.70 25.38
N SER A 37 -17.95 -14.95 26.43
CA SER A 37 -16.90 -13.93 26.46
C SER A 37 -15.59 -14.35 25.78
N SER A 38 -15.24 -15.65 25.80
CA SER A 38 -14.03 -16.17 25.16
C SER A 38 -13.99 -16.03 23.63
N GLU A 39 -15.12 -16.19 22.93
CA GLU A 39 -15.14 -16.12 21.46
C GLU A 39 -15.01 -14.67 20.96
N PHE A 40 -15.66 -13.73 21.66
CA PHE A 40 -15.55 -12.30 21.35
C PHE A 40 -14.12 -11.78 21.51
N LEU A 41 -13.42 -12.23 22.57
CA LEU A 41 -12.02 -11.85 22.80
C LEU A 41 -11.09 -12.37 21.70
N ILE A 42 -11.32 -13.57 21.17
CA ILE A 42 -10.52 -14.14 20.07
C ILE A 42 -10.71 -13.32 18.78
N VAL A 43 -11.95 -12.96 18.45
CA VAL A 43 -12.26 -12.15 17.26
C VAL A 43 -11.62 -10.76 17.37
N MET A 44 -11.75 -10.10 18.53
CA MET A 44 -11.12 -8.80 18.78
C MET A 44 -9.59 -8.87 18.73
N ALA A 45 -8.99 -9.92 19.29
CA ALA A 45 -7.54 -10.14 19.20
C ALA A 45 -7.08 -10.30 17.73
N GLY A 46 -7.85 -11.02 16.91
CA GLY A 46 -7.61 -11.15 15.47
C GLY A 46 -7.61 -9.81 14.73
N PHE A 47 -8.62 -8.96 14.98
CA PHE A 47 -8.68 -7.62 14.39
C PHE A 47 -7.51 -6.73 14.83
N VAL A 48 -7.19 -6.72 16.12
CA VAL A 48 -6.03 -5.96 16.66
C VAL A 48 -4.74 -6.43 16.00
N PHE A 49 -4.55 -7.73 15.82
CA PHE A 49 -3.38 -8.28 15.16
C PHE A 49 -3.27 -7.85 13.69
N ILE A 50 -4.37 -7.93 12.92
CA ILE A 50 -4.40 -7.49 11.52
C ILE A 50 -4.11 -5.98 11.41
N ILE A 51 -4.73 -5.16 12.26
CA ILE A 51 -4.49 -3.70 12.29
C ILE A 51 -3.02 -3.41 12.61
N SER A 52 -2.46 -4.12 13.58
CA SER A 52 -1.06 -3.97 14.00
C SER A 52 -0.09 -4.30 12.85
N ILE A 53 -0.33 -5.39 12.11
CA ILE A 53 0.49 -5.75 10.94
C ILE A 53 0.45 -4.65 9.87
N ASN A 54 -0.75 -4.18 9.51
CA ASN A 54 -0.90 -3.14 8.51
C ASN A 54 -0.26 -1.82 8.95
N ALA A 55 -0.38 -1.47 10.24
CA ALA A 55 0.29 -0.32 10.83
C ALA A 55 1.82 -0.46 10.75
N ILE A 56 2.38 -1.63 11.11
CA ILE A 56 3.82 -1.89 11.00
C ILE A 56 4.30 -1.76 9.56
N PHE A 57 3.58 -2.33 8.58
CA PHE A 57 3.95 -2.22 7.17
C PHE A 57 3.94 -0.76 6.69
N SER A 58 2.90 -0.02 7.07
CA SER A 58 2.74 1.40 6.72
C SER A 58 3.85 2.24 7.35
N LEU A 59 4.17 2.00 8.62
CA LEU A 59 5.28 2.67 9.32
C LEU A 59 6.63 2.35 8.67
N ARG A 60 6.92 1.08 8.37
CA ARG A 60 8.16 0.68 7.69
C ARG A 60 8.30 1.37 6.34
N LYS A 61 7.20 1.49 5.59
CA LYS A 61 7.18 2.20 4.31
C LYS A 61 7.49 3.69 4.50
N LEU A 62 6.89 4.36 5.48
CA LEU A 62 7.16 5.77 5.78
C LEU A 62 8.60 6.00 6.24
N ILE A 63 9.13 5.14 7.12
CA ILE A 63 10.53 5.19 7.57
C ILE A 63 11.49 5.03 6.38
N LYS A 64 11.19 4.12 5.46
CA LYS A 64 11.97 3.94 4.22
C LYS A 64 11.98 5.21 3.37
N PHE A 65 10.85 5.87 3.19
CA PHE A 65 10.78 7.11 2.40
C PHE A 65 11.52 8.27 3.09
N ARG A 66 11.38 8.42 4.41
CA ARG A 66 12.09 9.44 5.19
C ARG A 66 13.61 9.25 5.15
N SER A 67 14.08 8.01 5.30
CA SER A 67 15.52 7.70 5.35
C SER A 67 16.21 7.79 3.98
N LYS A 68 15.50 7.53 2.88
CA LYS A 68 16.05 7.56 1.52
C LYS A 68 15.62 8.82 0.78
N SER A 69 15.88 9.98 1.36
CA SER A 69 15.61 11.28 0.74
C SER A 69 16.74 11.72 -0.20
N PHE A 70 16.48 12.75 -1.01
CA PHE A 70 17.51 13.38 -1.84
C PHE A 70 18.67 13.93 -0.99
N ALA A 71 18.38 14.50 0.18
CA ALA A 71 19.39 15.01 1.10
C ALA A 71 20.31 13.88 1.61
N TRP A 72 19.74 12.72 1.95
CA TRP A 72 20.51 11.53 2.29
C TRP A 72 21.41 11.09 1.13
N TYR A 73 20.88 11.06 -0.10
CA TYR A 73 21.65 10.66 -1.28
C TYR A 73 22.83 11.62 -1.55
N LYS A 74 22.60 12.92 -1.42
CA LYS A 74 23.65 13.95 -1.61
C LYS A 74 24.74 13.86 -0.55
N ALA A 75 24.39 13.53 0.69
CA ALA A 75 25.35 13.37 1.77
C ALA A 75 26.22 12.11 1.58
N GLU A 76 25.60 10.97 1.24
CA GLU A 76 26.30 9.69 1.08
C GLU A 76 27.10 9.60 -0.23
N HIS A 77 26.58 10.21 -1.30
CA HIS A 77 27.09 10.05 -2.67
C HIS A 77 27.33 11.40 -3.35
N ALA A 78 28.01 12.33 -2.66
CA ALA A 78 28.29 13.68 -3.15
C ALA A 78 28.98 13.69 -4.54
N ASN A 79 29.88 12.73 -4.81
CA ASN A 79 30.58 12.60 -6.10
C ASN A 79 29.64 12.24 -7.26
N HIS A 80 28.46 11.68 -6.97
CA HIS A 80 27.43 11.32 -7.94
C HIS A 80 26.35 12.38 -8.07
N VAL A 81 26.49 13.52 -7.39
CA VAL A 81 25.59 14.67 -7.51
C VAL A 81 26.39 15.83 -8.09
N SER A 82 26.07 16.19 -9.33
CA SER A 82 26.68 17.30 -10.04
C SER A 82 25.71 18.46 -10.22
N LYS A 83 26.19 19.63 -10.65
CA LYS A 83 25.33 20.77 -11.02
C LYS A 83 24.34 20.43 -12.15
N ASN A 84 24.69 19.47 -13.00
CA ASN A 84 23.87 19.06 -14.16
C ASN A 84 22.92 17.90 -13.85
N GLY A 85 22.92 17.37 -12.62
CA GLY A 85 22.01 16.31 -12.21
C GLY A 85 22.68 15.20 -11.40
N VAL A 86 21.91 14.12 -11.21
CA VAL A 86 22.27 12.96 -10.38
C VAL A 86 22.71 11.80 -11.27
N SER A 87 23.82 11.16 -10.93
CA SER A 87 24.25 9.89 -11.52
C SER A 87 24.04 8.73 -10.54
N CYS A 88 23.93 7.52 -11.07
CA CYS A 88 23.77 6.31 -10.27
C CYS A 88 25.09 5.95 -9.57
N PHE A 89 25.06 5.78 -8.24
CA PHE A 89 26.25 5.35 -7.49
C PHE A 89 26.73 3.93 -7.85
N SER A 90 25.85 3.08 -8.40
CA SER A 90 26.16 1.67 -8.67
C SER A 90 26.76 1.42 -10.05
N CYS A 91 26.35 2.19 -11.06
CA CYS A 91 26.79 2.00 -12.45
C CYS A 91 27.34 3.27 -13.11
N GLY A 92 27.32 4.42 -12.43
CA GLY A 92 27.81 5.71 -12.95
C GLY A 92 26.92 6.37 -14.01
N SER A 93 25.84 5.72 -14.46
CA SER A 93 24.96 6.29 -15.49
C SER A 93 24.17 7.50 -14.99
N SER A 94 24.04 8.52 -15.85
CA SER A 94 23.20 9.70 -15.63
C SER A 94 21.72 9.50 -16.01
N ARG A 95 21.34 8.31 -16.52
CA ARG A 95 19.96 8.01 -16.91
C ARG A 95 19.10 7.65 -15.70
N ILE A 96 18.62 8.68 -15.01
CA ILE A 96 17.72 8.57 -13.86
C ILE A 96 16.30 8.92 -14.29
N HIS A 97 15.35 8.07 -13.95
CA HIS A 97 13.93 8.28 -14.18
C HIS A 97 13.18 8.35 -12.85
N ALA A 98 12.11 9.14 -12.84
CA ALA A 98 11.19 9.23 -11.72
C ALA A 98 9.87 8.55 -12.10
N ARG A 99 9.26 7.84 -11.15
CA ARG A 99 7.88 7.34 -11.30
C ARG A 99 7.09 7.49 -10.01
N ALA A 100 5.81 7.79 -10.13
CA ALA A 100 4.91 7.91 -8.99
C ALA A 100 4.62 6.53 -8.38
N LEU A 101 4.70 6.43 -7.06
CA LEU A 101 4.22 5.28 -6.32
C LEU A 101 2.70 5.40 -6.21
N MET A 102 1.97 4.71 -7.10
CA MET A 102 0.49 4.74 -7.25
C MET A 102 -0.31 4.23 -6.03
N ASN A 103 0.32 4.06 -4.86
CA ASN A 103 -0.30 3.44 -3.68
C ASN A 103 -0.73 4.47 -2.63
N HIS A 104 -1.31 5.60 -3.05
CA HIS A 104 -1.72 6.72 -2.17
C HIS A 104 -0.61 7.26 -1.25
N THR A 105 0.65 7.02 -1.63
CA THR A 105 1.79 7.48 -0.85
C THR A 105 2.21 8.90 -1.21
N TYR A 106 1.76 9.44 -2.36
CA TYR A 106 2.17 10.76 -2.86
C TYR A 106 3.70 10.95 -2.86
N HIS A 107 4.43 9.90 -3.22
CA HIS A 107 5.89 9.90 -3.32
C HIS A 107 6.29 9.41 -4.72
N ARG A 108 7.37 9.96 -5.23
CA ARG A 108 8.04 9.55 -6.47
C ARG A 108 9.33 8.83 -6.13
N GLU A 109 9.52 7.66 -6.73
CA GLU A 109 10.79 6.94 -6.67
C GLU A 109 11.69 7.37 -7.82
N HIS A 110 12.94 7.70 -7.52
CA HIS A 110 13.97 8.01 -8.50
C HIS A 110 14.87 6.79 -8.66
N PHE A 111 14.89 6.20 -9.84
CA PHE A 111 15.63 4.96 -10.12
C PHE A 111 16.47 5.10 -11.38
N CYS A 112 17.54 4.31 -11.46
CA CYS A 112 18.37 4.24 -12.66
C CYS A 112 17.75 3.28 -13.68
N SER A 113 17.55 3.73 -14.92
CA SER A 113 17.00 2.86 -15.99
C SER A 113 17.98 1.82 -16.53
N GLN A 114 19.29 1.97 -16.27
CA GLN A 114 20.30 1.02 -16.73
C GLN A 114 20.45 -0.18 -15.79
N CYS A 115 20.43 0.04 -14.47
CA CYS A 115 20.61 -1.02 -13.48
C CYS A 115 19.34 -1.33 -12.65
N GLY A 116 18.27 -0.54 -12.82
CA GLY A 116 17.01 -0.70 -12.09
C GLY A 116 17.04 -0.28 -10.62
N LYS A 117 18.17 0.25 -10.13
CA LYS A 117 18.35 0.55 -8.70
C LYS A 117 17.66 1.86 -8.30
N THR A 118 16.85 1.81 -7.25
CA THR A 118 16.24 3.00 -6.63
C THR A 118 17.30 3.78 -5.85
N LEU A 119 17.39 5.09 -6.12
CA LEU A 119 18.36 5.98 -5.50
C LEU A 119 17.77 6.68 -4.27
N TYR A 120 16.66 7.38 -4.45
CA TYR A 120 15.97 8.12 -3.39
C TYR A 120 14.49 8.33 -3.73
N TYR A 121 13.73 8.81 -2.76
CA TYR A 121 12.32 9.17 -2.88
C TYR A 121 12.15 10.68 -2.63
N SER A 122 11.23 11.28 -3.35
CA SER A 122 10.77 12.66 -3.12
C SER A 122 9.24 12.69 -3.01
N PRO A 123 8.63 13.62 -2.28
CA PRO A 123 7.20 13.84 -2.37
C PRO A 123 6.81 14.22 -3.81
N GLU A 124 5.60 13.88 -4.21
CA GLU A 124 4.98 14.39 -5.42
C GLU A 124 4.50 15.81 -5.12
N GLU A 125 5.23 16.82 -5.61
CA GLU A 125 4.80 18.22 -5.52
C GLU A 125 3.45 18.36 -6.26
N ALA A 126 2.41 18.75 -5.52
CA ALA A 126 1.07 19.03 -6.01
C ALA A 126 0.91 20.51 -6.34
#